data_AF-A0A3N6S085-F1
#
_entry.id   AF-A0A3N6S085-F1
#
_cell.length_a   1.000
_cell.length_b   1.000
_cell.length_c   1.000
_cell.angle_alpha   90.00
_cell.angle_beta   90.00
_cell.angle_gamma   90.00
#
_symmetry.space_group_name_H-M   'P 1'
#
loop_
_entity.id
_entity.type
_entity.pdbx_description
1 polymer ?
#
loop_
_entity_poly.entity_id
_entity_poly.type
_entity_poly.pdbx_seq_one_letter_code
_entity_poly.pdbx_strand_id
1 'polypeptide(L)' 'MEACGSANYRARQFSQFGHEVKQISPQYVAPFRVGSENDLNNAIAIVEADSRPGMRYVPKKALSSRIFSVCTGFASDG' A
#
# COMPACT_ATOMS: atom_id res chain seq x y z
N MET A 1 6.27 0.34 4.67
CA MET A 1 6.52 0.59 3.22
C MET A 1 5.39 1.44 2.67
N GLU A 2 5.67 2.43 1.83
CA GLU A 2 4.63 3.25 1.20
C GLU A 2 3.85 2.46 0.13
N ALA A 3 2.53 2.62 0.09
CA ALA A 3 1.66 1.97 -0.88
C ALA A 3 1.73 2.69 -2.24
N CYS A 4 2.46 2.10 -3.18
CA CYS A 4 2.52 2.51 -4.59
C CYS A 4 1.95 1.38 -5.48
N GLY A 5 1.70 1.63 -6.78
CA GLY A 5 1.12 0.65 -7.71
C GLY A 5 1.85 -0.71 -7.74
N SER A 6 3.16 -0.71 -7.49
CA SER A 6 4.00 -1.92 -7.40
C SER A 6 4.24 -2.43 -5.96
N ALA A 7 3.79 -1.72 -4.94
CA ALA A 7 4.06 -2.06 -3.55
C ALA A 7 3.41 -3.40 -3.14
N ASN A 8 2.24 -3.74 -3.70
CA ASN A 8 1.58 -5.02 -3.46
C ASN A 8 2.40 -6.21 -3.96
N TYR A 9 3.07 -6.07 -5.11
CA TYR A 9 3.94 -7.10 -5.65
C TYR A 9 5.16 -7.31 -4.74
N ARG A 10 5.82 -6.20 -4.35
CA ARG A 10 6.96 -6.23 -3.43
C ARG A 10 6.60 -6.80 -2.05
N ALA A 11 5.46 -6.41 -1.49
CA ALA A 11 4.98 -6.92 -0.21
C ALA A 11 4.76 -8.44 -0.22
N ARG A 12 4.30 -9.00 -1.34
CA ARG A 12 4.14 -10.46 -1.50
C ARG A 12 5.48 -11.17 -1.60
N GLN A 13 6.44 -10.62 -2.35
CA GLN A 13 7.78 -11.20 -2.43
C GLN A 13 8.44 -11.23 -1.05
N PHE A 14 8.44 -10.12 -0.33
CA PHE A 14 8.98 -10.06 1.04
C PHE A 14 8.22 -10.99 2.02
N SER A 15 6.90 -11.12 1.87
CA SER A 15 6.12 -12.08 2.67
C SER A 15 6.50 -13.54 2.39
N GLN A 16 6.89 -13.88 1.15
CA GLN A 16 7.37 -15.23 0.81
C GLN A 16 8.72 -15.54 1.46
N PHE A 17 9.54 -14.52 1.73
CA PHE A 17 10.78 -14.64 2.50
C PHE A 17 10.56 -14.59 4.02
N GLY A 18 9.31 -14.57 4.50
CA GLY A 18 8.98 -14.57 5.93
C GLY A 18 8.98 -13.19 6.59
N HIS A 19 9.10 -12.10 5.82
CA HIS A 19 9.03 -10.76 6.38
C HIS A 19 7.59 -10.25 6.47
N GLU A 20 7.22 -9.68 7.61
CA GLU A 20 5.95 -8.99 7.77
C GLU A 20 6.01 -7.62 7.10
N VAL A 21 5.28 -7.45 5.99
CA VAL A 21 5.21 -6.16 5.30
C VAL A 21 3.93 -5.42 5.64
N LYS A 22 4.09 -4.27 6.30
CA LYS A 22 3.03 -3.30 6.56
C LYS A 22 3.10 -2.17 5.52
N GLN A 23 1.96 -1.91 4.88
CA GLN A 23 1.84 -0.87 3.86
C GLN A 23 1.08 0.33 4.42
N ILE A 24 1.65 1.52 4.29
CA ILE A 24 1.02 2.79 4.70
C ILE A 24 0.60 3.53 3.44
N SER A 25 -0.61 4.08 3.41
CA SER A 25 -1.10 4.87 2.26
C SER A 25 -0.22 6.10 2.06
N PRO A 26 0.13 6.48 0.82
CA PRO A 26 0.91 7.69 0.53
C PRO A 26 0.27 8.96 1.09
N GLN A 27 -1.07 8.98 1.23
CA GLN A 27 -1.79 10.08 1.85
C GLN A 27 -1.43 10.30 3.33
N TYR A 28 -1.04 9.23 4.04
CA TYR A 28 -0.59 9.32 5.42
C TYR A 28 0.91 9.57 5.53
N VAL A 29 1.69 9.28 4.49
CA VAL A 29 3.15 9.52 4.46
C VAL A 29 3.47 10.96 4.03
N ALA A 30 2.70 11.50 3.09
CA ALA A 30 2.90 12.83 2.51
C ALA A 30 3.06 13.98 3.54
N PRO A 31 2.29 14.05 4.65
CA PRO A 31 2.44 15.11 5.65
C PRO A 31 3.78 15.09 6.40
N PHE A 32 4.45 13.93 6.45
CA PHE A 32 5.73 13.77 7.16
C PHE A 32 6.94 13.90 6.24
N ARG A 33 6.72 14.05 4.94
CA ARG A 33 7.80 14.22 3.98
C ARG A 33 8.31 15.66 4.02
N VAL A 34 9.53 15.83 4.52
CA VAL A 34 10.20 17.13 4.56
C VAL A 34 11.13 17.27 3.36
N GLY A 35 10.92 18.29 2.52
CA GLY A 35 11.78 18.59 1.37
C GLY A 35 11.46 17.79 0.11
N SER A 36 12.49 17.58 -0.73
CA SER A 36 12.35 16.85 -2.00
C SER A 36 12.19 15.34 -1.79
N GLU A 37 11.66 14.68 -2.82
CA GLU A 37 11.58 13.22 -2.87
C GLU A 37 12.98 12.61 -2.90
N ASN A 38 13.36 11.98 -1.80
CA ASN A 38 14.60 11.22 -1.68
C ASN A 38 14.35 10.00 -0.77
N ASP A 39 15.12 8.94 -0.95
CA ASP A 39 14.95 7.68 -0.22
C ASP A 39 15.03 7.87 1.30
N LEU A 40 15.95 8.72 1.76
CA LEU A 40 16.10 9.08 3.17
C LEU A 40 14.84 9.76 3.73
N ASN A 41 14.33 10.77 3.01
CA ASN A 41 13.14 11.51 3.43
C ASN A 41 11.90 10.62 3.43
N ASN A 42 11.81 9.67 2.48
CA ASN A 42 10.70 8.72 2.44
C ASN A 42 10.78 7.72 3.61
N ALA A 43 11.99 7.22 3.93
CA ALA A 43 12.19 6.34 5.08
C ALA A 43 11.78 7.03 6.40
N ILE A 44 12.22 8.27 6.60
CA ILE A 44 11.86 9.08 7.78
C ILE A 44 10.34 9.29 7.83
N ALA A 45 9.72 9.71 6.72
CA ALA A 45 8.28 9.95 6.66
C ALA A 45 7.45 8.69 6.94
N ILE A 46 7.89 7.53 6.46
CA ILE A 46 7.23 6.24 6.73
C ILE A 46 7.36 5.87 8.21
N VAL A 47 8.54 6.04 8.81
CA VAL A 47 8.78 5.74 10.24
C VAL A 47 7.98 6.68 11.14
N GLU A 48 7.92 7.97 10.79
CA GLU A 48 7.14 8.96 11.53
C GLU A 48 5.63 8.74 11.38
N ALA A 49 5.19 8.28 10.20
CA ALA A 49 3.82 7.83 10.01
C ALA A 49 3.52 6.60 10.89
N ASP A 50 4.40 5.61 10.89
CA ASP A 50 4.24 4.36 11.66
C ASP A 50 4.23 4.58 13.18
N SER A 51 4.97 5.58 13.67
CA SER A 51 5.05 5.90 15.10
C SER A 51 3.79 6.56 15.66
N ARG A 52 2.86 7.02 14.80
CA ARG A 52 1.65 7.70 15.25
C ARG A 52 0.61 6.74 15.84
N PRO A 53 0.04 7.07 17.01
CA PRO A 53 -1.06 6.30 17.58
C PRO A 53 -2.30 6.41 16.66
N GLY A 54 -2.80 5.27 16.20
CA GLY A 54 -3.95 5.19 15.29
C GLY A 54 -3.60 5.12 13.80
N MET A 55 -2.33 4.89 13.45
CA MET A 55 -1.92 4.68 12.05
C MET A 55 -2.67 3.48 11.44
N ARG A 56 -3.23 3.69 10.24
CA ARG A 56 -3.99 2.67 9.51
C ARG A 56 -3.16 2.12 8.36
N TYR A 57 -2.94 0.81 8.41
CA TYR A 57 -2.26 0.10 7.32
C TYR A 57 -3.25 -0.29 6.23
N VAL A 58 -2.79 -0.20 5.00
CA VAL A 58 -3.49 -0.80 3.86
C VAL A 58 -3.36 -2.31 4.01
N PRO A 59 -4.48 -3.05 4.09
CA PRO A 59 -4.42 -4.50 4.17
C PRO A 59 -3.76 -5.05 2.91
N LYS A 60 -2.77 -5.93 3.10
CA LYS A 60 -2.13 -6.64 1.99
C LYS A 60 -3.21 -7.33 1.17
N LYS A 61 -3.38 -6.93 -0.09
CA LYS A 61 -4.41 -7.53 -0.95
C LYS A 61 -4.03 -8.99 -1.21
N ALA A 62 -4.70 -9.94 -0.55
CA ALA A 62 -4.53 -11.37 -0.80
C ALA A 62 -4.92 -11.69 -2.25
N LEU A 63 -4.22 -12.66 -2.87
CA LEU A 63 -4.39 -13.06 -4.27
C LEU A 63 -5.85 -13.29 -4.70
N SER A 64 -6.72 -13.72 -3.78
CA SER A 64 -8.14 -13.99 -4.03
C SER A 64 -8.97 -12.75 -4.37
N SER A 65 -8.60 -11.54 -3.95
CA SER A 65 -9.41 -10.33 -4.16
C SER A 65 -9.13 -9.60 -5.49
N ARG A 66 -8.44 -10.25 -6.43
CA ARG A 66 -8.52 -9.90 -7.85
C ARG A 66 -9.56 -10.79 -8.53
N ILE A 67 -10.79 -10.79 -8.00
CA ILE A 67 -11.93 -11.04 -8.87
C ILE A 67 -12.01 -9.80 -9.74
N PHE A 68 -11.35 -9.88 -10.88
CA PHE A 68 -11.93 -9.54 -12.17
C PHE A 68 -13.06 -8.49 -12.06
N SER A 69 -12.69 -7.23 -11.89
CA SER A 69 -13.52 -6.15 -12.43
C SER A 69 -13.34 -6.18 -13.95
N VAL A 70 -13.78 -7.27 -14.57
CA VAL A 70 -14.27 -7.16 -15.93
C VAL A 70 -15.62 -6.51 -15.80
N CYS A 71 -15.81 -5.48 -16.59
CA CYS A 71 -17.12 -4.97 -16.89
C CYS A 71 -17.94 -6.09 -17.50
N THR A 72 -18.66 -6.88 -16.70
CA THR A 72 -19.92 -7.47 -17.17
C THR A 72 -20.98 -6.38 -17.04
N GLY A 73 -20.88 -5.38 -17.92
CA GLY A 73 -22.06 -4.64 -18.33
C GLY A 73 -22.94 -5.57 -19.17
N PHE A 74 -24.24 -5.33 -19.12
CA PHE A 74 -25.31 -6.03 -19.83
C PHE A 74 -25.77 -7.37 -19.22
N ALA A 75 -26.46 -7.25 -18.08
CA ALA A 75 -27.62 -8.06 -17.83
C ALA A 75 -28.76 -7.58 -18.74
N SER A 76 -29.23 -8.52 -19.56
CA SER A 76 -30.52 -8.66 -20.23
C SER A 76 -31.67 -7.81 -19.71
N ASP A 77 -32.37 -7.12 -20.61
CA ASP A 77 -33.81 -6.84 -20.50
C ASP A 77 -34.46 -7.09 -21.87
N GLY A 78 -35.50 -7.93 -21.86
CA GLY A 78 -36.67 -7.94 -22.75
C GLY A 78 -36.48 -7.90 -24.27
#